data_AF-A0A1J4JP29-F1
#
_entry.id   AF-A0A1J4JP29-F1
#
_cell.length_a   1.000
_cell.length_b   1.000
_cell.length_c   1.000
_cell.angle_alpha   90.00
_cell.angle_beta   90.00
_cell.angle_gamma   90.00
#
_symmetry.space_group_name_H-M   'P 1'
#
loop_
_entity.id
_entity.type
_entity.pdbx_description
1 polymer ?
#
loop_
_entity_poly.entity_id
_entity_poly.type
_entity_poly.pdbx_seq_one_letter_code
_entity_poly.pdbx_strand_id
1 'polypeptide(L)'
;MSDSLELLQKLVDSFPRLNANDPSTQDKEHDENGNIVKVRPNGFSCIFNKELNLEFRNFETQESTSRIVNFRILVKIGSSLEQIRFEVMDDADLYYFFEAIFDQELFNEMREKDQLTIDFSEFPLEVINLLQDCQKNDSETQITFVEENDEAKSATMEFLQILELKAVEIFKIRFIPSDPLFVQDQVQYRFDQINKQLAYKKAYLTEFDKQIQSKNPILYKALTKSPRTLRK
;
A
#
# COMPACT_ATOMS: atom_id res chain seq x y z
N MET A 1 -20.87 -0.15 20.40
CA MET A 1 -19.66 -0.19 19.56
C MET A 1 -19.10 1.22 19.55
N SER A 2 -17.78 1.40 19.58
CA SER A 2 -17.19 2.75 19.46
C SER A 2 -17.49 3.32 18.07
N ASP A 3 -17.69 4.64 17.95
CA ASP A 3 -17.96 5.32 16.68
C ASP A 3 -16.87 5.05 15.63
N SER A 4 -15.61 4.92 16.07
CA SER A 4 -14.46 4.54 15.25
C SER A 4 -14.57 3.16 14.59
N LEU A 5 -15.09 2.16 15.31
CA LEU A 5 -15.28 0.81 14.76
C LEU A 5 -16.33 0.80 13.65
N GLU A 6 -17.40 1.60 13.82
CA GLU A 6 -18.43 1.75 12.78
C GLU A 6 -17.88 2.45 11.53
N LEU A 7 -17.01 3.45 11.71
CA LEU A 7 -16.31 4.09 10.60
C LEU A 7 -15.38 3.12 9.87
N LEU A 8 -14.63 2.29 10.60
CA LEU A 8 -13.79 1.25 9.99
C LEU A 8 -14.62 0.24 9.19
N GLN A 9 -15.76 -0.20 9.73
CA GLN A 9 -16.65 -1.11 9.01
C GLN A 9 -17.19 -0.47 7.72
N LYS A 10 -17.58 0.82 7.78
CA LYS A 10 -17.99 1.58 6.59
C LYS A 10 -16.87 1.68 5.57
N LEU A 11 -15.62 1.88 6.01
CA LEU A 11 -14.46 1.89 5.11
C LEU A 11 -14.28 0.53 4.45
N VAL A 12 -14.30 -0.56 5.21
CA VAL A 12 -14.23 -1.94 4.68
C VAL A 12 -15.30 -2.20 3.62
N ASP A 13 -16.53 -1.74 3.86
CA ASP A 13 -17.64 -1.93 2.93
C ASP A 13 -17.55 -1.03 1.68
N SER A 14 -16.90 0.13 1.80
CA SER A 14 -16.75 1.11 0.71
C SER A 14 -15.52 0.88 -0.17
N PHE A 15 -14.44 0.31 0.37
CA PHE A 15 -13.22 0.07 -0.38
C PHE A 15 -13.39 -1.13 -1.31
N PRO A 16 -12.86 -1.07 -2.55
CA PRO A 16 -12.82 -2.24 -3.41
C PRO A 16 -12.13 -3.38 -2.65
N ARG A 17 -12.86 -4.48 -2.44
CA ARG A 17 -12.26 -5.66 -1.82
C ARG A 17 -11.02 -6.04 -2.62
N LEU A 18 -9.91 -6.24 -1.92
CA LEU A 18 -8.73 -6.84 -2.54
C LEU A 18 -9.16 -8.16 -3.20
N ASN A 19 -8.48 -8.49 -4.29
CA ASN A 19 -8.75 -9.74 -4.98
C ASN A 19 -8.54 -10.88 -3.98
N ALA A 20 -9.43 -11.88 -3.98
CA ALA A 20 -9.27 -13.04 -3.10
C ALA A 20 -7.96 -13.81 -3.34
N ASN A 21 -7.30 -13.59 -4.48
CA ASN A 21 -5.99 -14.12 -4.84
C ASN A 21 -4.81 -13.20 -4.46
N ASP A 22 -5.06 -12.03 -3.88
CA ASP A 22 -3.99 -11.17 -3.36
C ASP A 22 -3.35 -11.86 -2.15
N PRO A 23 -2.03 -12.10 -2.15
CA PRO A 23 -1.35 -12.75 -1.04
C PRO A 23 -1.57 -12.05 0.32
N SER A 24 -1.83 -10.74 0.35
CA SER A 24 -2.12 -10.00 1.59
C SER A 24 -3.45 -10.41 2.24
N THR A 25 -4.31 -11.14 1.53
CA THR A 25 -5.60 -11.65 2.03
C THR A 25 -5.58 -13.15 2.34
N GLN A 26 -4.41 -13.78 2.24
CA GLN A 26 -4.25 -15.23 2.33
C GLN A 26 -3.21 -15.64 3.35
N ASP A 27 -3.47 -16.74 4.03
CA ASP A 27 -2.47 -17.53 4.75
C ASP A 27 -2.17 -18.78 3.93
N LYS A 28 -0.88 -19.06 3.74
CA LYS A 28 -0.39 -20.24 3.00
C LYS A 28 0.35 -21.18 3.94
N GLU A 29 -0.07 -22.43 3.92
CA GLU A 29 0.54 -23.53 4.68
C GLU A 29 1.50 -24.28 3.73
N HIS A 30 2.76 -24.41 4.14
CA HIS A 30 3.82 -25.05 3.35
C HIS A 30 4.17 -26.43 3.94
N ASP A 31 4.51 -27.40 3.08
CA ASP A 31 5.09 -28.68 3.51
C ASP A 31 6.59 -28.53 3.85
N GLU A 32 7.20 -29.63 4.30
CA GLU A 32 8.64 -29.72 4.59
C GLU A 32 9.55 -29.45 3.39
N ASN A 33 9.00 -29.47 2.17
CA ASN A 33 9.70 -29.19 0.92
C ASN A 33 9.42 -27.78 0.39
N GLY A 34 8.67 -26.95 1.13
CA GLY A 34 8.30 -25.59 0.75
C GLY A 34 7.16 -25.49 -0.26
N ASN A 35 6.42 -26.57 -0.55
CA ASN A 35 5.26 -26.52 -1.44
C ASN A 35 4.02 -26.06 -0.69
N ILE A 36 3.17 -25.26 -1.36
CA ILE A 36 1.89 -24.83 -0.80
C ILE A 36 0.93 -26.03 -0.72
N VAL A 37 0.56 -26.41 0.49
CA VAL A 37 -0.40 -27.50 0.77
C VAL A 37 -1.81 -26.94 0.92
N LYS A 38 -1.94 -25.72 1.44
CA LYS A 38 -3.24 -25.11 1.70
C LYS A 38 -3.19 -23.59 1.66
N VAL A 39 -4.25 -22.99 1.12
CA VAL A 39 -4.47 -21.54 1.11
C VAL A 39 -5.78 -21.26 1.82
N ARG A 40 -5.79 -20.30 2.76
CA ARG A 40 -6.99 -19.89 3.51
C ARG A 40 -7.08 -18.37 3.54
N PRO A 41 -8.28 -17.78 3.56
CA PRO A 41 -8.42 -16.35 3.84
C PRO A 41 -7.91 -16.02 5.24
N ASN A 42 -7.12 -14.96 5.39
CA ASN A 42 -6.53 -14.55 6.67
C ASN A 42 -7.41 -13.58 7.48
N GLY A 43 -8.46 -13.05 6.85
CA GLY A 43 -9.46 -12.15 7.46
C GLY A 43 -9.14 -10.65 7.31
N PHE A 44 -8.04 -10.28 6.67
CA PHE A 44 -7.72 -8.88 6.42
C PHE A 44 -8.60 -8.28 5.32
N SER A 45 -9.05 -7.06 5.56
CA SER A 45 -9.78 -6.21 4.60
C SER A 45 -9.06 -4.89 4.43
N CYS A 46 -8.92 -4.42 3.20
CA CYS A 46 -8.24 -3.17 2.90
C CYS A 46 -9.18 -1.97 3.13
N ILE A 47 -8.68 -0.96 3.84
CA ILE A 47 -9.39 0.31 4.11
C ILE A 47 -8.65 1.53 3.55
N PHE A 48 -7.45 1.33 3.01
CA PHE A 48 -6.68 2.34 2.32
C PHE A 48 -5.72 1.68 1.34
N ASN A 49 -5.69 2.16 0.11
CA ASN A 49 -4.77 1.71 -0.93
C ASN A 49 -4.54 2.86 -1.91
N LYS A 50 -3.36 3.50 -1.83
CA LYS A 50 -3.00 4.62 -2.69
C LYS A 50 -1.51 4.64 -2.99
N GLU A 51 -1.18 5.15 -4.17
CA GLU A 51 0.16 5.64 -4.47
C GLU A 51 0.40 6.95 -3.70
N LEU A 52 1.51 7.03 -3.00
CA LEU A 52 1.94 8.18 -2.22
C LEU A 52 3.35 8.57 -2.66
N ASN A 53 3.57 9.87 -2.84
CA ASN A 53 4.92 10.38 -2.96
C ASN A 53 5.47 10.63 -1.55
N LEU A 54 6.48 9.86 -1.15
CA LEU A 54 7.09 9.93 0.18
C LEU A 54 8.59 10.25 0.07
N GLU A 55 9.11 10.91 1.10
CA GLU A 55 10.54 11.15 1.26
C GLU A 55 11.19 9.92 1.90
N PHE A 56 12.13 9.28 1.20
CA PHE A 56 12.93 8.18 1.71
C PHE A 56 14.31 8.69 2.11
N ARG A 57 14.66 8.51 3.37
CA ARG A 57 15.93 8.96 3.94
C ARG A 57 16.78 7.78 4.38
N ASN A 58 18.04 7.73 3.96
CA ASN A 58 18.97 6.75 4.49
C ASN A 58 19.41 7.16 5.90
N PHE A 59 19.34 6.24 6.86
CA PHE A 59 19.68 6.52 8.26
C PHE A 59 21.16 6.94 8.45
N GLU A 60 22.09 6.33 7.72
CA GLU A 60 23.53 6.59 7.89
C GLU A 60 23.99 7.85 7.14
N THR A 61 23.61 7.98 5.86
CA THR A 61 24.08 9.09 5.01
C THR A 61 23.23 10.34 5.16
N GLN A 62 22.02 10.22 5.71
CA GLN A 62 21.00 11.28 5.78
C GLN A 62 20.55 11.80 4.39
N GLU A 63 20.96 11.13 3.31
CA GLU A 63 20.52 11.44 1.96
C GLU A 63 19.04 11.10 1.82
N SER A 64 18.29 12.03 1.22
CA SER A 64 16.84 11.91 1.06
C SER A 64 16.45 11.92 -0.41
N THR A 65 15.50 11.06 -0.78
CA THR A 65 15.02 10.86 -2.15
C THR A 65 13.50 10.76 -2.15
N SER A 66 12.83 11.41 -3.10
CA SER A 66 11.39 11.27 -3.26
C SER A 66 11.10 10.00 -4.06
N ARG A 67 10.23 9.11 -3.55
CA ARG A 67 9.79 7.90 -4.27
C ARG A 67 8.27 7.80 -4.22
N ILE A 68 7.68 7.36 -5.33
CA ILE A 68 6.26 7.03 -5.40
C ILE A 68 6.12 5.57 -5.01
N VAL A 69 5.42 5.31 -3.91
CA VAL A 69 5.20 3.96 -3.39
C VAL A 69 3.71 3.68 -3.20
N ASN A 70 3.33 2.42 -3.31
CA ASN A 70 2.00 1.97 -2.99
C ASN A 70 1.92 1.69 -1.48
N PHE A 71 1.03 2.40 -0.79
CA PHE A 71 0.78 2.24 0.64
C PHE A 71 -0.60 1.64 0.86
N ARG A 72 -0.65 0.55 1.63
CA ARG A 72 -1.91 -0.13 2.00
C ARG A 72 -2.09 -0.18 3.50
N ILE A 73 -3.33 -0.02 3.93
CA ILE A 73 -3.77 -0.27 5.30
C ILE A 73 -4.84 -1.35 5.24
N LEU A 74 -4.59 -2.44 5.93
CA LEU A 74 -5.50 -3.55 6.09
C LEU A 74 -5.88 -3.69 7.56
N VAL A 75 -7.12 -4.08 7.80
CA VAL A 75 -7.64 -4.34 9.13
C VAL A 75 -8.30 -5.71 9.17
N LYS A 76 -8.16 -6.39 10.30
CA LYS A 76 -8.87 -7.63 10.60
C LYS A 76 -9.86 -7.34 11.72
N ILE A 77 -11.15 -7.47 11.40
CA ILE A 77 -12.25 -7.14 12.32
C ILE A 77 -13.03 -8.43 12.62
N GLY A 78 -13.09 -8.78 13.91
CA GLY A 78 -13.93 -9.83 14.45
C GLY A 78 -15.10 -9.25 15.23
N SER A 79 -15.19 -9.54 16.53
CA SER A 79 -16.10 -8.83 17.45
C SER A 79 -15.61 -7.40 17.76
N SER A 80 -14.32 -7.16 17.60
CA SER A 80 -13.62 -5.88 17.71
C SER A 80 -12.51 -5.82 16.66
N LEU A 81 -11.79 -4.70 16.58
CA LEU A 81 -10.56 -4.64 15.78
C LEU A 81 -9.52 -5.59 16.40
N GLU A 82 -9.07 -6.57 15.63
CA GLU A 82 -8.10 -7.58 16.07
C GLU A 82 -6.68 -7.19 15.69
N GLN A 83 -6.48 -6.80 14.42
CA GLN A 83 -5.17 -6.45 13.88
C GLN A 83 -5.25 -5.36 12.82
N ILE A 84 -4.16 -4.58 12.72
CA ILE A 84 -3.90 -3.62 11.67
C ILE A 84 -2.60 -4.02 10.98
N ARG A 85 -2.57 -4.00 9.65
CA ARG A 85 -1.37 -4.22 8.85
C ARG A 85 -1.16 -3.02 7.92
N PHE A 86 0.00 -2.40 8.05
CA PHE A 86 0.50 -1.39 7.13
C PHE A 86 1.44 -2.07 6.15
N GLU A 87 1.33 -1.76 4.87
CA GLU A 87 2.21 -2.30 3.84
C GLU A 87 2.73 -1.16 2.95
N VAL A 88 4.03 -1.18 2.67
CA VAL A 88 4.71 -0.27 1.75
C VAL A 88 5.36 -1.10 0.66
N MET A 89 5.07 -0.80 -0.60
CA MET A 89 5.69 -1.47 -1.74
C MET A 89 6.11 -0.48 -2.82
N ASP A 90 7.19 -0.79 -3.52
CA ASP A 90 7.67 -0.01 -4.66
C ASP A 90 7.34 -0.75 -5.97
N ASP A 91 6.96 0.00 -7.00
CA ASP A 91 6.75 -0.51 -8.35
C ASP A 91 8.06 -0.49 -9.17
N ALA A 92 9.03 0.34 -8.78
CA ALA A 92 10.37 0.37 -9.36
C ALA A 92 11.25 -0.79 -8.88
N ASP A 93 11.06 -1.24 -7.63
CA ASP A 93 11.67 -2.45 -7.08
C ASP A 93 10.60 -3.43 -6.59
N LEU A 94 10.38 -4.47 -7.38
CA LEU A 94 9.33 -5.47 -7.12
C LEU A 94 9.54 -6.25 -5.82
N TYR A 95 10.78 -6.36 -5.32
CA TYR A 95 11.10 -7.04 -4.07
C TYR A 95 11.01 -6.12 -2.85
N TYR A 96 10.80 -4.82 -3.07
CA TYR A 96 10.58 -3.87 -2.00
C TYR A 96 9.19 -4.05 -1.43
N PHE A 97 9.12 -4.75 -0.30
CA PHE A 97 7.89 -4.94 0.45
C PHE A 97 8.19 -4.90 1.94
N PHE A 98 7.67 -3.86 2.58
CA PHE A 98 7.79 -3.63 4.01
C PHE A 98 6.42 -3.70 4.66
N GLU A 99 6.37 -4.26 5.85
CA GLU A 99 5.14 -4.36 6.61
C GLU A 99 5.33 -4.01 8.09
N ALA A 100 4.25 -3.54 8.69
CA ALA A 100 4.12 -3.37 10.13
C ALA A 100 2.76 -3.92 10.55
N ILE A 101 2.75 -4.84 11.51
CA ILE A 101 1.53 -5.47 12.02
C ILE A 101 1.38 -5.08 13.49
N PHE A 102 0.20 -4.59 13.84
CA PHE A 102 -0.17 -4.23 15.21
C PHE A 102 -1.40 -5.02 15.62
N ASP A 103 -1.33 -5.58 16.82
CA ASP A 103 -2.51 -5.92 17.61
C ASP A 103 -2.67 -4.89 18.74
N GLN A 104 -3.66 -5.12 19.61
CA GLN A 104 -3.93 -4.23 20.74
C GLN A 104 -2.74 -4.10 21.70
N GLU A 105 -1.96 -5.16 21.90
CA GLU A 105 -0.83 -5.18 22.84
C GLU A 105 0.32 -4.33 22.30
N LEU A 106 0.76 -4.61 21.07
CA LEU A 106 1.80 -3.83 20.39
C LEU A 106 1.41 -2.35 20.22
N PHE A 107 0.13 -2.08 19.95
CA PHE A 107 -0.35 -0.71 19.92
C PHE A 107 -0.26 -0.02 21.29
N ASN A 108 -0.61 -0.71 22.38
CA ASN A 108 -0.53 -0.13 23.72
C ASN A 108 0.93 0.20 24.09
N GLU A 109 1.88 -0.65 23.74
CA GLU A 109 3.31 -0.37 23.93
C GLU A 109 3.75 0.90 23.19
N MET A 110 3.35 1.03 21.91
CA MET A 110 3.61 2.23 21.11
C MET A 110 2.90 3.46 21.70
N ARG A 111 1.64 3.30 22.14
CA ARG A 111 0.83 4.37 22.73
C ARG A 111 1.49 4.93 23.99
N GLU A 112 2.02 4.08 24.86
CA GLU A 112 2.73 4.51 26.06
C GLU A 112 4.07 5.18 25.72
N LYS A 113 4.83 4.60 24.79
CA LYS A 113 6.14 5.12 24.36
C LYS A 113 6.04 6.50 23.71
N ASP A 114 5.07 6.67 22.81
CA ASP A 114 4.90 7.89 22.00
C ASP A 114 3.82 8.82 22.60
N GLN A 115 3.29 8.49 23.79
CA GLN A 115 2.30 9.28 24.54
C GLN A 115 1.02 9.58 23.74
N LEU A 116 0.58 8.61 22.92
CA LEU A 116 -0.61 8.76 22.10
C LEU A 116 -1.88 8.73 22.96
N THR A 117 -2.81 9.62 22.65
CA THR A 117 -4.08 9.74 23.38
C THR A 117 -5.21 8.93 22.75
N ILE A 118 -5.03 8.46 21.52
CA ILE A 118 -6.04 7.72 20.73
C ILE A 118 -6.13 6.24 21.12
N ASP A 119 -7.26 5.63 20.79
CA ASP A 119 -7.48 4.19 20.96
C ASP A 119 -7.09 3.38 19.71
N PHE A 120 -6.93 2.07 19.87
CA PHE A 120 -6.48 1.18 18.79
C PHE A 120 -7.38 1.24 17.55
N SER A 121 -8.69 1.37 17.76
CA SER A 121 -9.67 1.52 16.67
C SER A 121 -9.59 2.84 15.92
N GLU A 122 -8.98 3.87 16.50
CA GLU A 122 -8.79 5.19 15.88
C GLU A 122 -7.46 5.27 15.15
N PHE A 123 -6.46 4.51 15.60
CA PHE A 123 -5.12 4.51 15.03
C PHE A 123 -5.05 4.42 13.50
N PRO A 124 -5.71 3.46 12.81
CA PRO A 124 -5.62 3.40 11.35
C PRO A 124 -6.34 4.58 10.67
N LEU A 125 -7.35 5.18 11.31
CA LEU A 125 -8.03 6.37 10.79
C LEU A 125 -7.13 7.60 10.88
N GLU A 126 -6.43 7.77 12.00
CA GLU A 126 -5.47 8.88 12.17
C GLU A 126 -4.29 8.78 11.22
N VAL A 127 -3.76 7.58 10.98
CA VAL A 127 -2.73 7.37 9.95
C VAL A 127 -3.26 7.77 8.57
N ILE A 128 -4.49 7.41 8.21
CA ILE A 128 -5.10 7.83 6.94
C ILE A 128 -5.20 9.36 6.85
N ASN A 129 -5.62 10.03 7.92
CA ASN A 129 -5.75 11.49 7.95
C ASN A 129 -4.38 12.16 7.72
N LEU A 130 -3.36 11.75 8.46
CA LEU A 130 -1.99 12.28 8.30
C LEU A 130 -1.43 12.05 6.90
N LEU A 131 -1.63 10.85 6.33
CA LEU A 131 -1.22 10.57 4.95
C LEU A 131 -1.96 11.47 3.95
N GLN A 132 -3.26 11.71 4.15
CA GLN A 132 -4.03 12.58 3.25
C GLN A 132 -3.64 14.05 3.37
N ASP A 133 -3.33 14.50 4.58
CA ASP A 133 -2.94 15.88 4.85
C ASP A 133 -1.54 16.16 4.30
N CYS A 134 -0.60 15.23 4.47
CA CYS A 134 0.73 15.30 3.86
C CYS A 134 0.68 15.37 2.32
N GLN A 135 -0.34 14.80 1.67
CA GLN A 135 -0.48 14.88 0.20
C GLN A 135 -1.18 16.16 -0.28
N LYS A 136 -1.85 16.90 0.60
CA LYS A 136 -2.56 18.14 0.26
C LYS A 136 -1.78 19.39 0.66
N ASN A 137 -1.12 19.34 1.82
CA ASN A 137 -0.54 20.47 2.52
C ASN A 137 0.89 20.16 3.00
N ASP A 138 1.86 20.20 2.09
CA ASP A 138 3.29 19.93 2.39
C ASP A 138 3.89 20.87 3.45
N SER A 139 3.21 21.97 3.81
CA SER A 139 3.71 22.95 4.78
C SER A 139 3.43 22.62 6.25
N GLU A 140 2.51 21.69 6.54
CA GLU A 140 2.05 21.44 7.92
C GLU A 140 2.41 20.04 8.42
N THR A 141 2.43 19.05 7.54
CA THR A 141 2.74 17.66 7.89
C THR A 141 3.79 17.10 6.93
N GLN A 142 4.80 16.43 7.48
CA GLN A 142 5.85 15.75 6.75
C GLN A 142 5.87 14.29 7.17
N ILE A 143 5.97 13.39 6.18
CA ILE A 143 6.11 11.96 6.41
C ILE A 143 7.39 11.49 5.73
N THR A 144 8.31 10.97 6.53
CA THR A 144 9.62 10.49 6.05
C THR A 144 9.75 9.01 6.35
N PHE A 145 10.15 8.22 5.36
CA PHE A 145 10.46 6.80 5.49
C PHE A 145 11.96 6.62 5.63
N VAL A 146 12.43 6.32 6.85
CA VAL A 146 13.85 6.21 7.18
C VAL A 146 14.29 4.76 7.02
N GLU A 147 15.16 4.49 6.06
CA GLU A 147 15.71 3.16 5.81
C GLU A 147 16.94 2.95 6.71
N GLU A 148 16.87 1.94 7.58
CA GLU A 148 17.96 1.58 8.49
C GLU A 148 18.87 0.54 7.82
N ASN A 149 20.19 0.75 7.92
CA ASN A 149 21.19 -0.21 7.42
C ASN A 149 21.51 -1.31 8.45
N ASP A 150 20.55 -1.66 9.32
CA ASP A 150 20.72 -2.72 10.31
C ASP A 150 20.69 -4.12 9.66
N GLU A 151 21.07 -5.15 10.42
CA GLU A 151 21.06 -6.55 9.92
C GLU A 151 19.64 -6.99 9.49
N ALA A 152 18.62 -6.41 10.12
CA ALA A 152 17.22 -6.68 9.82
C ALA A 152 16.69 -5.90 8.60
N LYS A 153 17.45 -4.95 8.06
CA LYS A 153 17.06 -3.99 7.03
C LYS A 153 15.70 -3.36 7.34
N SER A 154 15.50 -2.93 8.57
CA SER A 154 14.24 -2.33 9.00
C SER A 154 14.10 -0.90 8.47
N ALA A 155 12.88 -0.37 8.53
CA ALA A 155 12.63 1.01 8.17
C ALA A 155 11.62 1.64 9.13
N THR A 156 11.73 2.93 9.35
CA THR A 156 10.87 3.66 10.28
C THR A 156 10.16 4.78 9.54
N MET A 157 8.83 4.75 9.51
CA MET A 157 8.01 5.85 9.00
C MET A 157 7.78 6.85 10.13
N GLU A 158 8.34 8.05 9.99
CA GLU A 158 8.22 9.15 10.93
C GLU A 158 7.12 10.11 10.47
N PHE A 159 6.17 10.39 11.37
CA PHE A 159 5.12 11.39 11.16
C PHE A 159 5.52 12.66 11.91
N LEU A 160 5.78 13.74 11.17
CA LEU A 160 6.27 15.01 11.68
C LEU A 160 5.23 16.10 11.42
N GLN A 161 4.99 16.95 12.42
CA GLN A 161 4.23 18.18 12.26
C GLN A 161 5.20 19.36 12.14
N ILE A 162 5.08 20.13 11.07
CA ILE A 162 5.87 21.35 10.87
C ILE A 162 5.19 22.49 11.62
N LEU A 163 5.88 23.03 12.62
CA LEU A 163 5.51 24.28 13.30
C LEU A 163 6.41 25.41 12.78
N GLU A 164 6.06 26.67 13.07
CA GLU A 164 6.78 27.86 12.56
C GLU A 164 8.30 27.83 12.77
N LEU A 165 8.78 27.18 13.85
CA LEU A 165 10.20 27.19 14.24
C LEU A 165 10.86 25.81 14.27
N LYS A 166 10.09 24.71 14.17
CA LYS A 166 10.64 23.34 14.22
C LYS A 166 9.60 22.31 13.75
N ALA A 167 10.10 21.17 13.27
CA ALA A 167 9.30 19.96 13.15
C ALA A 167 9.21 19.22 14.50
N VAL A 168 8.05 18.65 14.80
CA VAL A 168 7.80 17.84 16.00
C VAL A 168 7.33 16.45 15.57
N GLU A 169 7.99 15.41 16.08
CA GLU A 169 7.56 14.01 15.91
C GLU A 169 6.21 13.80 16.61
N ILE A 170 5.22 13.35 15.84
CA ILE A 170 3.91 12.93 16.34
C ILE A 170 4.01 11.49 16.85
N PHE A 171 4.44 10.58 15.99
CA PHE A 171 4.78 9.19 16.31
C PHE A 171 5.57 8.58 15.15
N LYS A 172 5.98 7.32 15.31
CA LYS A 172 6.64 6.54 14.26
C LYS A 172 6.14 5.12 14.20
N ILE A 173 6.15 4.56 12.99
CA ILE A 173 5.83 3.15 12.75
C ILE A 173 7.08 2.46 12.26
N ARG A 174 7.51 1.42 12.97
CA ARG A 174 8.61 0.56 12.53
C ARG A 174 8.09 -0.53 11.61
N PHE A 175 8.66 -0.60 10.42
CA PHE A 175 8.43 -1.60 9.40
C PHE A 175 9.60 -2.58 9.33
N ILE A 176 9.28 -3.81 8.98
CA ILE A 176 10.25 -4.87 8.68
C ILE A 176 10.04 -5.34 7.24
N PRO A 177 11.09 -5.84 6.57
CA PRO A 177 10.93 -6.49 5.29
C PRO A 177 10.05 -7.74 5.45
N SER A 178 9.10 -7.92 4.53
CA SER A 178 8.23 -9.10 4.52
C SER A 178 8.99 -10.38 4.19
N ASP A 179 8.38 -11.52 4.53
CA ASP A 179 8.94 -12.85 4.26
C ASP A 179 9.23 -13.04 2.75
N PRO A 180 10.40 -13.58 2.35
CA PRO A 180 10.76 -13.73 0.94
C PRO A 180 9.79 -14.56 0.10
N LEU A 181 9.17 -15.61 0.66
CA LEU A 181 8.17 -16.41 -0.05
C LEU A 181 6.90 -15.59 -0.28
N PHE A 182 6.49 -14.82 0.73
CA PHE A 182 5.38 -13.88 0.59
C PHE A 182 5.67 -12.80 -0.47
N VAL A 183 6.89 -12.24 -0.50
CA VAL A 183 7.29 -11.27 -1.53
C VAL A 183 7.25 -11.90 -2.92
N GLN A 184 7.76 -13.12 -3.09
CA GLN A 184 7.71 -13.82 -4.36
C GLN A 184 6.26 -14.01 -4.86
N ASP A 185 5.36 -14.40 -3.96
CA ASP A 185 3.93 -14.51 -4.25
C ASP A 185 3.31 -13.17 -4.66
N GLN A 186 3.67 -12.09 -3.98
CA GLN A 186 3.21 -10.73 -4.30
C GLN A 186 3.69 -10.28 -5.68
N VAL A 187 4.95 -10.53 -6.00
CA VAL A 187 5.53 -10.23 -7.32
C VAL A 187 4.79 -10.99 -8.42
N GLN A 188 4.59 -12.30 -8.24
CA GLN A 188 3.87 -13.13 -9.20
C GLN A 188 2.42 -12.67 -9.38
N TYR A 189 1.72 -12.38 -8.28
CA TYR A 189 0.35 -11.87 -8.31
C TYR A 189 0.26 -10.55 -9.07
N ARG A 190 1.12 -9.56 -8.75
CA ARG A 190 1.15 -8.24 -9.41
C ARG A 190 1.45 -8.38 -10.90
N PHE A 191 2.41 -9.23 -11.26
CA PHE A 191 2.74 -9.54 -12.66
C PHE A 191 1.53 -10.12 -13.42
N ASP A 192 0.83 -11.08 -12.81
CA ASP A 192 -0.36 -11.68 -13.43
C ASP A 192 -1.51 -10.68 -13.59
N GLN A 193 -1.71 -9.78 -12.63
CA GLN A 193 -2.69 -8.70 -12.74
C GLN A 193 -2.37 -7.77 -13.92
N ILE A 194 -1.11 -7.30 -14.02
CA ILE A 194 -0.66 -6.44 -15.11
C ILE A 194 -0.83 -7.14 -16.47
N ASN A 195 -0.47 -8.43 -16.56
CA ASN A 195 -0.64 -9.20 -17.80
C ASN A 195 -2.09 -9.36 -18.19
N LYS A 196 -2.98 -9.65 -17.23
CA LYS A 196 -4.43 -9.74 -17.48
C LYS A 196 -5.00 -8.41 -17.96
N GLN A 197 -4.61 -7.31 -17.32
CA GLN A 197 -5.02 -5.97 -17.74
C GLN A 197 -4.50 -5.64 -19.14
N LEU A 198 -3.23 -5.93 -19.43
CA LEU A 198 -2.63 -5.73 -20.74
C LEU A 198 -3.36 -6.52 -21.83
N ALA A 199 -3.65 -7.80 -21.57
CA ALA A 199 -4.39 -8.66 -22.50
C ALA A 199 -5.80 -8.11 -22.77
N TYR A 200 -6.51 -7.70 -21.71
CA TYR A 200 -7.82 -7.07 -21.82
C TYR A 200 -7.78 -5.77 -22.64
N LYS A 201 -6.84 -4.87 -22.35
CA LYS A 201 -6.69 -3.59 -23.08
C LYS A 201 -6.33 -3.82 -24.55
N LYS A 202 -5.46 -4.80 -24.85
CA LYS A 202 -5.14 -5.20 -26.23
C LYS A 202 -6.38 -5.73 -26.98
N ALA A 203 -7.16 -6.59 -26.33
CA ALA A 203 -8.39 -7.12 -26.92
C ALA A 203 -9.43 -6.00 -27.17
N TYR A 204 -9.61 -5.11 -26.19
CA TYR A 204 -10.48 -3.94 -26.31
C TYR A 204 -10.07 -3.03 -27.46
N LEU A 205 -8.78 -2.70 -27.58
CA LEU A 205 -8.27 -1.87 -28.69
C LEU A 205 -8.49 -2.54 -30.05
N THR A 206 -8.27 -3.86 -30.13
CA THR A 206 -8.51 -4.62 -31.36
C THR A 206 -9.97 -4.56 -31.79
N GLU A 207 -10.91 -4.70 -30.84
CA GLU A 207 -12.33 -4.62 -31.13
C GLU A 207 -12.77 -3.19 -31.50
N PHE A 208 -12.24 -2.19 -30.79
CA PHE A 208 -12.46 -0.79 -31.12
C PHE A 208 -11.97 -0.43 -32.53
N ASP A 209 -10.78 -0.91 -32.91
CA ASP A 209 -10.22 -0.71 -34.24
C ASP A 209 -11.10 -1.33 -35.34
N LYS A 210 -11.66 -2.53 -35.12
CA LYS A 210 -12.65 -3.15 -36.03
C LYS A 210 -13.93 -2.30 -36.16
N GLN A 211 -14.42 -1.75 -35.05
CA GLN A 211 -15.61 -0.89 -35.07
C GLN A 211 -15.37 0.42 -35.81
N ILE A 212 -14.21 1.06 -35.64
CA ILE A 212 -13.86 2.26 -36.42
C ILE A 212 -13.68 1.89 -37.89
N GLN A 213 -13.00 0.79 -38.20
CA GLN A 213 -12.81 0.36 -39.58
C GLN A 213 -14.13 0.16 -40.32
N SER A 214 -15.15 -0.41 -39.66
CA SER A 214 -16.48 -0.62 -40.26
C SER A 214 -17.30 0.67 -40.34
N LYS A 215 -17.29 1.53 -39.31
CA LYS A 215 -18.13 2.74 -39.26
C LYS A 215 -17.53 3.97 -39.95
N ASN A 216 -16.21 4.12 -39.92
CA ASN A 216 -15.50 5.25 -40.53
C ASN A 216 -14.10 4.82 -41.06
N PRO A 217 -14.04 4.22 -42.26
CA PRO A 217 -12.79 3.73 -42.84
C PRO A 217 -11.75 4.82 -43.10
N ILE A 218 -12.18 6.07 -43.31
CA ILE A 218 -11.30 7.22 -43.56
C ILE A 218 -10.56 7.58 -42.27
N LEU A 219 -11.31 7.70 -41.16
CA LEU A 219 -10.73 7.96 -39.84
C LEU A 219 -9.77 6.83 -39.42
N TYR A 220 -10.13 5.56 -39.66
CA TYR A 220 -9.26 4.42 -39.40
C TYR A 220 -7.92 4.53 -40.14
N LYS A 221 -7.93 4.85 -41.43
CA LYS A 221 -6.72 5.05 -42.24
C LYS A 221 -5.87 6.23 -41.74
N ALA A 222 -6.48 7.28 -41.20
CA ALA A 222 -5.75 8.40 -40.61
C ALA A 222 -5.08 8.02 -39.29
N LEU A 223 -5.79 7.30 -38.40
CA LEU A 223 -5.28 6.85 -37.10
C LEU A 223 -4.17 5.79 -37.21
N THR A 224 -4.20 4.96 -38.25
CA THR A 224 -3.20 3.90 -38.49
C THR A 224 -1.96 4.41 -39.23
N LYS A 225 -2.08 5.50 -40.01
CA LYS A 225 -0.95 6.12 -40.72
C LYS A 225 -0.11 7.06 -39.85
N SER A 226 -0.68 7.65 -38.81
CA SER A 226 0.10 8.39 -37.82
C SER A 226 0.59 7.39 -36.78
N PRO A 227 1.91 7.15 -36.63
CA PRO A 227 2.40 6.39 -35.49
C PRO A 227 1.87 7.09 -34.23
N ARG A 228 1.23 6.33 -33.34
CA ARG A 228 0.97 6.79 -31.96
C ARG A 228 2.31 6.84 -31.24
N THR A 229 3.18 7.78 -31.61
CA THR A 229 4.37 8.08 -30.82
C THR A 229 3.89 8.72 -29.53
N LEU A 230 4.07 8.02 -28.42
CA LEU A 230 4.07 8.62 -27.09
C LEU A 230 5.05 9.79 -27.16
N ARG A 231 4.54 11.02 -27.10
CA ARG A 231 5.39 12.18 -26.81
C ARG A 231 5.95 11.93 -25.42
N LYS A 232 7.25 11.66 -25.36
CA LYS A 232 8.04 11.62 -24.13
C LYS A 232 7.96 12.96 -23.42
#